data_AF-A0A2V8QK50-F1
#
_entry.id   AF-A0A2V8QK50-F1
#
_cell.length_a   1.000
_cell.length_b   1.000
_cell.length_c   1.000
_cell.angle_alpha   90.00
_cell.angle_beta   90.00
_cell.angle_gamma   90.00
#
_symmetry.space_group_name_H-M   'P 1'
#
loop_
_entity.id
_entity.type
_entity.pdbx_description
1 polymer ?
#
loop_
_entity_poly.entity_id
_entity_poly.type
_entity_poly.pdbx_seq_one_letter_code
_entity_poly.pdbx_strand_id
1 'polypeptide(L)'
;MISRSPWLASGLLLLALLACNVSKNDNSVDKPVDKNVTKSDPDVKVLGTFTNRRNVVNKYILVEKGISDDKLVELAKKLHGAEPAANFWFVDDDSKSEEMIQWVKAYEKGDAAATDPIFDWMGDHVVANLQQYFGQGGTKYWALGKGMLGDQIAKIE
;
A
#
# COMPACT_ATOMS: atom_id res chain seq x y z
N MET A 1 46.55 23.99 29.78
CA MET A 1 47.88 23.52 29.32
C MET A 1 47.67 22.18 28.64
N ILE A 2 47.50 22.16 27.32
CA ILE A 2 48.53 21.90 26.29
C ILE A 2 48.99 20.43 26.29
N SER A 3 48.76 19.78 25.14
CA SER A 3 49.66 18.82 24.45
C SER A 3 49.70 17.35 24.92
N ARG A 4 49.81 16.33 24.07
CA ARG A 4 49.92 16.18 22.60
C ARG A 4 49.77 14.68 22.30
N SER A 5 49.22 14.33 21.14
CA SER A 5 49.49 13.03 20.49
C SER A 5 50.94 12.98 19.99
N PRO A 6 51.51 11.77 19.82
CA PRO A 6 52.21 11.51 18.57
C PRO A 6 51.94 10.12 17.97
N TRP A 7 51.81 10.13 16.65
CA TRP A 7 52.02 9.00 15.74
C TRP A 7 53.51 8.64 15.59
N LEU A 8 53.80 7.39 15.16
CA LEU A 8 54.85 6.91 14.23
C LEU A 8 55.06 5.40 14.52
N ALA A 9 54.54 4.46 13.71
CA ALA A 9 55.10 3.93 12.46
C ALA A 9 56.47 3.25 12.61
N SER A 10 56.52 1.92 12.41
CA SER A 10 57.51 1.19 11.58
C SER A 10 57.42 -0.32 11.82
N GLY A 11 57.40 -1.10 10.73
CA GLY A 11 57.45 -2.56 10.80
C GLY A 11 57.09 -3.23 9.47
N LEU A 12 57.80 -2.88 8.40
CA LEU A 12 57.79 -3.58 7.13
C LEU A 12 58.56 -4.90 7.30
N LEU A 13 57.94 -6.05 7.04
CA LEU A 13 58.67 -7.29 6.76
C LEU A 13 58.06 -7.96 5.53
N LEU A 14 58.76 -7.84 4.40
CA LEU A 14 58.55 -8.65 3.22
C LEU A 14 59.06 -10.07 3.50
N LEU A 15 58.22 -11.07 3.29
CA LEU A 15 58.69 -12.37 2.80
C LEU A 15 57.89 -12.73 1.54
N ALA A 16 58.57 -12.66 0.41
CA ALA A 16 58.13 -13.27 -0.83
C ALA A 16 58.53 -14.75 -0.82
N LEU A 17 57.60 -15.66 -1.10
CA LEU A 17 57.90 -17.00 -1.56
C LEU A 17 56.93 -17.42 -2.67
N LEU A 18 57.52 -18.00 -3.70
CA LEU A 18 56.97 -18.39 -4.99
C LEU A 18 55.96 -19.55 -4.90
N ALA A 19 54.94 -19.43 -5.75
CA ALA A 19 54.24 -20.42 -6.59
C ALA A 19 54.22 -21.92 -6.20
N CYS A 20 53.01 -22.49 -6.22
CA CYS A 20 52.66 -23.72 -6.96
C CYS A 20 51.16 -23.73 -7.32
N ASN A 21 50.85 -23.93 -8.60
CA ASN A 21 49.52 -24.24 -9.14
C ASN A 21 49.06 -25.62 -8.64
N VAL A 22 47.80 -25.77 -8.19
CA VAL A 22 46.99 -26.99 -8.34
C VAL A 22 45.51 -26.62 -8.34
N SER A 23 44.82 -27.13 -9.35
CA SER A 23 43.40 -27.00 -9.66
C SER A 23 42.49 -27.61 -8.58
N LYS A 24 41.40 -26.91 -8.23
CA LYS A 24 40.14 -27.50 -7.75
C LYS A 24 38.99 -26.53 -8.07
N ASN A 25 38.11 -26.99 -8.96
CA ASN A 25 36.84 -26.38 -9.30
C ASN A 25 35.88 -26.49 -8.11
N ASP A 26 35.57 -25.36 -7.48
CA ASP A 26 34.45 -25.25 -6.55
C ASP A 26 33.26 -24.62 -7.28
N ASN A 27 32.41 -25.45 -7.89
CA ASN A 27 31.04 -25.04 -8.26
C ASN A 27 30.17 -25.20 -7.01
N SER A 28 30.22 -24.22 -6.12
CA SER A 28 29.20 -24.00 -5.09
C SER A 28 27.89 -23.66 -5.80
N VAL A 29 26.85 -24.45 -5.53
CA VAL A 29 25.47 -24.18 -5.95
C VAL A 29 24.93 -23.08 -5.05
N ASP A 30 25.23 -21.84 -5.38
CA ASP A 30 24.56 -20.67 -4.79
C ASP A 30 23.37 -20.30 -5.69
N LYS A 31 22.19 -20.70 -5.23
CA LYS A 31 20.92 -20.24 -5.80
C LYS A 31 20.88 -18.71 -5.75
N PRO A 32 20.53 -18.01 -6.84
CA PRO A 32 20.22 -16.60 -6.74
C PRO A 32 18.89 -16.45 -5.97
N VAL A 33 18.95 -15.83 -4.80
CA VAL A 33 17.76 -15.27 -4.15
C VAL A 33 17.33 -14.08 -4.98
N ASP A 34 16.36 -14.35 -5.86
CA ASP A 34 15.74 -13.39 -6.74
C ASP A 34 15.08 -12.25 -5.92
N LYS A 35 15.50 -11.04 -6.26
CA LYS A 35 14.70 -9.81 -6.41
C LYS A 35 13.94 -9.35 -5.16
N ASN A 36 14.46 -8.28 -4.57
CA ASN A 36 13.65 -7.19 -4.01
C ASN A 36 12.49 -6.91 -4.98
N VAL A 37 11.30 -7.42 -4.67
CA VAL A 37 10.06 -6.93 -5.26
C VAL A 37 9.86 -5.55 -4.64
N THR A 38 10.44 -4.54 -5.26
CA THR A 38 9.99 -3.16 -5.07
C THR A 38 8.56 -3.15 -5.59
N LYS A 39 7.60 -3.32 -4.67
CA LYS A 39 6.19 -3.11 -4.95
C LYS A 39 6.09 -1.64 -5.34
N SER A 40 6.07 -1.36 -6.63
CA SER A 40 5.75 -0.02 -7.11
C SER A 40 4.32 0.19 -6.67
N ASP A 41 4.13 1.03 -5.64
CA ASP A 41 2.80 1.51 -5.32
C ASP A 41 2.17 2.00 -6.62
N PRO A 42 0.94 1.57 -6.96
CA PRO A 42 0.26 2.14 -8.11
C PRO A 42 0.29 3.67 -7.96
N ASP A 43 0.74 4.38 -8.99
CA ASP A 43 0.82 5.84 -9.00
C ASP A 43 -0.58 6.43 -8.87
N VAL A 44 -1.02 6.63 -7.63
CA VAL A 44 -2.34 7.10 -7.26
C VAL A 44 -2.19 8.12 -6.15
N LYS A 45 -3.05 9.14 -6.18
CA LYS A 45 -3.11 10.11 -5.09
C LYS A 45 -3.96 9.55 -3.96
N VAL A 46 -3.31 9.26 -2.83
CA VAL A 46 -3.98 8.86 -1.59
C VAL A 46 -4.43 10.12 -0.84
N LEU A 47 -5.73 10.30 -0.69
CA LEU A 47 -6.36 11.40 0.05
C LEU A 47 -6.31 11.19 1.56
N GLY A 48 -6.27 9.93 1.98
CA GLY A 48 -6.08 9.59 3.39
C GLY A 48 -6.04 8.09 3.61
N THR A 49 -5.49 7.72 4.77
CA THR A 49 -5.42 6.33 5.22
C THR A 49 -5.70 6.28 6.71
N PHE A 50 -6.48 5.30 7.13
CA PHE A 50 -6.64 4.99 8.55
C PHE A 50 -7.07 3.54 8.76
N THR A 51 -6.78 3.00 9.93
CA THR A 51 -7.25 1.68 10.36
C THR A 51 -8.58 1.84 11.07
N ASN A 52 -9.64 1.17 10.58
CA ASN A 52 -10.97 1.25 11.19
C ASN A 52 -11.08 0.40 12.46
N ARG A 53 -12.22 0.47 13.14
CA ARG A 53 -12.46 -0.28 14.40
C ARG A 53 -12.40 -1.80 14.26
N ARG A 54 -12.40 -2.32 13.03
CA ARG A 54 -12.26 -3.75 12.70
C ARG A 54 -10.82 -4.15 12.35
N ASN A 55 -9.84 -3.28 12.62
CA ASN A 55 -8.43 -3.47 12.27
C ASN A 55 -8.17 -3.64 10.76
N VAL A 56 -9.02 -3.04 9.90
CA VAL A 56 -8.83 -3.02 8.45
C VAL A 56 -8.32 -1.66 8.02
N VAL A 57 -7.26 -1.65 7.21
CA VAL A 57 -6.72 -0.43 6.61
C VAL A 57 -7.70 0.04 5.53
N ASN A 58 -8.16 1.28 5.62
CA ASN A 58 -8.97 1.94 4.59
C ASN A 58 -8.13 3.04 3.94
N LYS A 59 -8.03 3.01 2.61
CA LYS A 59 -7.38 4.04 1.81
C LYS A 59 -8.40 4.74 0.93
N TYR A 60 -8.32 6.07 0.89
CA TYR A 60 -9.16 6.92 0.04
C TYR A 60 -8.30 7.41 -1.11
N ILE A 61 -8.70 7.10 -2.34
CA ILE A 61 -7.92 7.29 -3.55
C ILE A 61 -8.66 8.27 -4.45
N LEU A 62 -7.97 9.33 -4.88
CA LEU A 62 -8.52 10.23 -5.89
C LEU A 62 -8.51 9.54 -7.26
N VAL A 63 -9.63 9.60 -7.96
CA VAL A 63 -9.79 9.13 -9.34
C VAL A 63 -10.32 10.25 -10.23
N GLU A 64 -10.21 10.06 -11.54
CA GLU A 64 -10.77 11.01 -12.51
C GLU A 64 -12.30 11.05 -12.43
N LYS A 65 -12.87 12.25 -12.49
CA LYS A 65 -14.33 12.44 -12.58
C LYS A 65 -14.88 11.77 -13.83
N GLY A 66 -15.93 10.95 -13.66
CA GLY A 66 -16.53 10.20 -14.75
C GLY A 66 -15.69 9.00 -15.23
N ILE A 67 -14.73 8.53 -14.42
CA ILE A 67 -14.01 7.28 -14.68
C ILE A 67 -14.99 6.13 -14.96
N SER A 68 -14.72 5.41 -16.05
CA SER A 68 -15.54 4.26 -16.47
C SER A 68 -15.39 3.08 -15.51
N ASP A 69 -16.43 2.26 -15.39
CA ASP A 69 -16.41 1.05 -14.56
C ASP A 69 -15.26 0.09 -14.94
N ASP A 70 -14.94 -0.09 -16.24
CA ASP A 70 -13.82 -0.95 -16.67
C ASP A 70 -12.47 -0.47 -16.10
N LYS A 71 -12.22 0.84 -16.15
CA LYS A 71 -11.01 1.45 -15.56
C LYS A 71 -11.00 1.33 -14.04
N LEU A 72 -12.15 1.45 -13.38
CA LEU A 72 -12.26 1.22 -11.93
C LEU A 72 -11.94 -0.23 -11.58
N VAL A 73 -12.41 -1.20 -12.37
CA VAL A 73 -12.11 -2.63 -12.17
C VAL A 73 -10.61 -2.90 -12.35
N GLU A 74 -9.97 -2.33 -13.37
CA GLU A 74 -8.52 -2.47 -13.58
C GLU A 74 -7.74 -1.90 -12.39
N LEU A 75 -8.09 -0.68 -11.96
CA LEU A 75 -7.47 -0.03 -10.82
C LEU A 75 -7.67 -0.84 -9.52
N ALA A 76 -8.88 -1.33 -9.27
CA ALA A 76 -9.20 -2.16 -8.11
C ALA A 76 -8.39 -3.45 -8.08
N LYS A 77 -8.24 -4.15 -9.21
CA LYS A 77 -7.40 -5.35 -9.32
C LYS A 77 -5.92 -5.04 -9.04
N LYS A 78 -5.42 -3.93 -9.59
CA LYS A 78 -4.04 -3.49 -9.38
C LYS A 78 -3.76 -3.19 -7.90
N LEU A 79 -4.65 -2.41 -7.27
CA LEU A 79 -4.58 -2.06 -5.85
C LEU A 79 -4.72 -3.29 -4.94
N HIS A 80 -5.65 -4.20 -5.26
CA HIS A 80 -5.84 -5.46 -4.51
C HIS A 80 -4.60 -6.35 -4.56
N GLY A 81 -4.00 -6.52 -5.76
CA GLY A 81 -2.73 -7.24 -5.89
C GLY A 81 -1.58 -6.58 -5.12
N ALA A 82 -1.62 -5.25 -4.98
CA ALA A 82 -0.65 -4.48 -4.21
C ALA A 82 -0.89 -4.54 -2.70
N GLU A 83 -2.13 -4.54 -2.21
CA GLU A 83 -2.44 -4.57 -0.78
C GLU A 83 -3.73 -5.37 -0.51
N PRO A 84 -3.65 -6.72 -0.53
CA PRO A 84 -4.83 -7.59 -0.53
C PRO A 84 -5.64 -7.59 0.77
N ALA A 85 -5.15 -6.90 1.80
CA ALA A 85 -5.81 -6.76 3.10
C ALA A 85 -6.42 -5.36 3.31
N ALA A 86 -6.23 -4.43 2.38
CA ALA A 86 -6.73 -3.07 2.48
C ALA A 86 -8.07 -2.90 1.76
N ASN A 87 -8.94 -2.08 2.34
CA ASN A 87 -10.10 -1.53 1.65
C ASN A 87 -9.69 -0.28 0.89
N PHE A 88 -10.30 -0.08 -0.27
CA PHE A 88 -10.10 1.13 -1.08
C PHE A 88 -11.41 1.83 -1.33
N TRP A 89 -11.43 3.14 -1.14
CA TRP A 89 -12.55 4.02 -1.45
C TRP A 89 -12.10 4.96 -2.56
N PHE A 90 -12.84 4.99 -3.66
CA PHE A 90 -12.53 5.81 -4.82
C PHE A 90 -13.39 7.07 -4.79
N VAL A 91 -12.73 8.23 -4.79
CA VAL A 91 -13.36 9.55 -4.67
C VAL A 91 -12.98 10.38 -5.89
N ASP A 92 -13.92 11.08 -6.50
CA ASP A 92 -13.68 11.85 -7.73
C ASP A 92 -13.45 13.36 -7.55
N ASP A 93 -13.51 13.81 -6.30
CA ASP A 93 -13.33 15.20 -5.87
C ASP A 93 -12.57 15.21 -4.54
N ASP A 94 -11.52 16.02 -4.42
CA ASP A 94 -10.72 16.12 -3.21
C ASP A 94 -10.92 17.44 -2.43
N SER A 95 -11.86 18.28 -2.86
CA SER A 95 -12.14 19.60 -2.27
C SER A 95 -12.50 19.55 -0.79
N LYS A 96 -13.06 18.43 -0.32
CA LYS A 96 -13.38 18.19 1.10
C LYS A 96 -12.67 16.98 1.69
N SER A 97 -11.56 16.56 1.09
CA SER A 97 -10.87 15.33 1.49
C SER A 97 -10.40 15.33 2.95
N GLU A 98 -9.91 16.46 3.47
CA GLU A 98 -9.50 16.56 4.88
C GLU A 98 -10.69 16.40 5.84
N GLU A 99 -11.79 17.09 5.55
CA GLU A 99 -13.04 17.06 6.32
C GLU A 99 -13.66 15.65 6.28
N MET A 100 -13.67 15.03 5.11
CA MET A 100 -14.07 13.64 4.92
C MET A 100 -13.24 12.72 5.81
N ILE A 101 -11.90 12.83 5.79
CA ILE A 101 -11.02 11.96 6.57
C ILE A 101 -11.22 12.16 8.08
N GLN A 102 -11.46 13.40 8.54
CA GLN A 102 -11.79 13.66 9.94
C GLN A 102 -13.14 13.03 10.30
N TRP A 103 -14.15 13.21 9.46
CA TRP A 103 -15.48 12.68 9.70
C TRP A 103 -15.51 11.16 9.71
N VAL A 104 -14.91 10.46 8.75
CA VAL A 104 -14.91 8.97 8.73
C VAL A 104 -14.21 8.40 9.98
N LYS A 105 -13.16 9.06 10.47
CA LYS A 105 -12.49 8.69 11.72
C LYS A 105 -13.38 8.90 12.94
N ALA A 106 -14.15 9.99 12.98
CA ALA A 106 -15.12 10.25 14.04
C ALA A 106 -16.30 9.27 13.98
N TYR A 107 -16.82 9.00 12.77
CA TYR A 107 -17.90 8.05 12.53
C TYR A 107 -17.55 6.64 13.01
N GLU A 108 -16.33 6.17 12.73
CA GLU A 108 -15.84 4.86 13.20
C GLU A 108 -15.70 4.77 14.74
N LYS A 109 -15.59 5.91 15.43
CA LYS A 109 -15.59 5.99 16.90
C LYS A 109 -17.00 6.14 17.49
N GLY A 110 -18.01 6.40 16.66
CA GLY A 110 -19.36 6.75 17.09
C GLY A 110 -19.55 8.22 17.46
N ASP A 111 -18.58 9.08 17.12
CA ASP A 111 -18.58 10.52 17.43
C ASP A 111 -19.23 11.38 16.34
N ALA A 112 -19.63 10.77 15.21
CA ALA A 112 -20.28 11.44 14.09
C ALA A 112 -21.47 10.64 13.57
N ALA A 113 -22.41 11.33 12.92
CA ALA A 113 -23.64 10.75 12.39
C ALA A 113 -23.71 10.87 10.87
N ALA A 114 -24.45 9.95 10.23
CA ALA A 114 -24.75 9.95 8.79
C ALA A 114 -25.79 11.02 8.39
N THR A 115 -25.88 12.11 9.15
CA THR A 115 -26.68 13.31 8.88
C THR A 115 -25.80 14.55 8.75
N ASP A 116 -24.48 14.39 8.84
CA ASP A 116 -23.51 15.46 8.65
C ASP A 116 -23.42 15.83 7.16
N PRO A 117 -23.31 17.12 6.78
CA PRO A 117 -23.17 17.54 5.38
C PRO A 117 -22.00 16.88 4.63
N ILE A 118 -20.96 16.44 5.33
CA ILE A 118 -19.86 15.71 4.68
C ILE A 118 -20.28 14.30 4.24
N PHE A 119 -21.26 13.68 4.91
CA PHE A 119 -21.83 12.40 4.48
C PHE A 119 -22.55 12.54 3.14
N ASP A 120 -23.32 13.63 2.97
CA ASP A 120 -23.98 13.93 1.69
C ASP A 120 -22.95 14.16 0.58
N TRP A 121 -21.91 14.93 0.86
CA TRP A 121 -20.80 15.13 -0.08
C TRP A 121 -20.11 13.81 -0.44
N MET A 122 -19.87 12.91 0.52
CA MET A 122 -19.34 11.57 0.23
C MET A 122 -20.31 10.76 -0.63
N GLY A 123 -21.62 10.90 -0.42
CA GLY A 123 -22.65 10.24 -1.23
C GLY A 123 -22.56 10.62 -2.71
N ASP A 124 -22.24 11.88 -2.99
CA ASP A 124 -22.08 12.41 -4.35
C ASP A 124 -20.73 12.07 -4.98
N HIS A 125 -19.67 11.95 -4.18
CA HIS A 125 -18.28 11.93 -4.68
C HIS A 125 -17.52 10.62 -4.48
N VAL A 126 -17.99 9.72 -3.61
CA VAL A 126 -17.50 8.34 -3.62
C VAL A 126 -18.10 7.66 -4.83
N VAL A 127 -17.28 7.26 -5.79
CA VAL A 127 -17.73 6.65 -7.05
C VAL A 127 -17.70 5.12 -7.01
N ALA A 128 -16.86 4.53 -6.14
CA ALA A 128 -16.78 3.10 -5.92
C ALA A 128 -16.05 2.77 -4.62
N ASN A 129 -16.17 1.53 -4.16
CA ASN A 129 -15.37 1.00 -3.06
C ASN A 129 -15.01 -0.48 -3.29
N LEU A 130 -13.77 -0.86 -2.98
CA LEU A 130 -13.28 -2.23 -2.97
C LEU A 130 -13.16 -2.71 -1.52
N GLN A 131 -13.92 -3.75 -1.18
CA GLN A 131 -14.03 -4.27 0.18
C GLN A 131 -14.26 -5.79 0.19
N GLN A 132 -14.05 -6.39 1.36
CA GLN A 132 -14.41 -7.79 1.62
C GLN A 132 -15.89 -7.91 2.03
N TYR A 133 -16.62 -8.76 1.29
CA TYR A 133 -18.01 -9.10 1.54
C TYR A 133 -18.15 -10.56 2.00
N PHE A 134 -19.32 -10.88 2.56
CA PHE A 134 -19.69 -12.22 2.98
C PHE A 134 -20.83 -12.74 2.11
N GLY A 135 -20.60 -13.88 1.47
CA GLY A 135 -21.57 -14.61 0.67
C GLY A 135 -22.32 -15.66 1.48
N GLN A 136 -23.16 -16.42 0.77
CA GLN A 136 -23.92 -17.51 1.37
C GLN A 136 -22.98 -18.56 1.99
N GLY A 137 -23.33 -19.06 3.17
CA GLY A 137 -22.49 -20.02 3.89
C GLY A 137 -21.21 -19.42 4.48
N GLY A 138 -21.08 -18.10 4.55
CA GLY A 138 -19.95 -17.42 5.19
C GLY A 138 -18.69 -17.31 4.31
N THR A 139 -18.80 -17.61 3.02
CA THR A 139 -17.68 -17.46 2.08
C THR A 139 -17.30 -15.99 1.94
N LYS A 140 -16.03 -15.67 2.15
CA LYS A 140 -15.51 -14.32 1.92
C LYS A 140 -15.18 -14.12 0.46
N TYR A 141 -15.47 -12.95 -0.07
CA TYR A 141 -15.07 -12.54 -1.41
C TYR A 141 -14.75 -11.05 -1.43
N TRP A 142 -13.86 -10.63 -2.30
CA TRP A 142 -13.58 -9.22 -2.53
C TRP A 142 -14.38 -8.74 -3.73
N ALA A 143 -15.02 -7.59 -3.60
CA ALA A 143 -15.78 -7.02 -4.68
C ALA A 143 -15.61 -5.50 -4.74
N LEU A 144 -15.75 -4.99 -5.95
CA LEU A 144 -15.88 -3.57 -6.24
C LEU A 144 -17.37 -3.24 -6.31
N GLY A 145 -17.85 -2.38 -5.42
CA GLY A 145 -19.21 -1.83 -5.42
C GLY A 145 -19.25 -0.40 -5.96
N LYS A 146 -20.39 0.00 -6.52
CA LYS A 146 -20.65 1.36 -7.01
C LYS A 146 -20.97 2.29 -5.84
N GLY A 147 -20.41 3.50 -5.85
CA GLY A 147 -20.67 4.51 -4.85
C GLY A 147 -20.35 4.07 -3.42
N MET A 148 -21.05 4.67 -2.43
CA MET A 148 -20.92 4.27 -1.03
C MET A 148 -21.65 2.95 -0.71
N LEU A 149 -22.82 2.73 -1.29
CA LEU A 149 -23.76 1.65 -0.94
C LEU A 149 -24.40 0.96 -2.16
N GLY A 150 -23.92 1.23 -3.36
CA GLY A 150 -24.53 0.77 -4.60
C GLY A 150 -24.18 -0.66 -4.98
N ASP A 151 -24.68 -1.05 -6.15
CA ASP A 151 -24.57 -2.41 -6.68
C ASP A 151 -23.12 -2.84 -6.94
N GLN A 152 -22.90 -4.15 -6.93
CA GLN A 152 -21.62 -4.73 -7.28
C GLN A 152 -21.30 -4.47 -8.76
N ILE A 153 -20.15 -3.86 -9.02
CA ILE A 153 -19.57 -3.68 -10.36
C ILE A 153 -18.84 -4.95 -10.78
N ALA A 154 -17.98 -5.48 -9.91
CA ALA A 154 -17.17 -6.66 -10.22
C ALA A 154 -16.81 -7.45 -8.97
N LYS A 155 -16.74 -8.78 -9.10
CA LYS A 155 -16.04 -9.64 -8.14
C LYS A 155 -14.54 -9.61 -8.46
N ILE A 156 -13.71 -9.39 -7.46
CA ILE A 156 -12.25 -9.29 -7.57
C ILE A 156 -11.58 -10.62 -7.17
N GLU A 157 -12.07 -11.26 -6.11
CA GLU A 157 -11.59 -12.55 -5.57
C GLU A 157 -12.71 -13.35 -4.92
#